data_AF-A0A4P7DBR9-F1
#
_entry.id   AF-A0A4P7DBR9-F1
#
_cell.length_a   1.000
_cell.length_b   1.000
_cell.length_c   1.000
_cell.angle_alpha   90.00
_cell.angle_beta   90.00
_cell.angle_gamma   90.00
#
_symmetry.space_group_name_H-M   'P 1'
#
loop_
_entity.id
_entity.type
_entity.pdbx_description
1 polymer ?
#
loop_
_entity_poly.entity_id
_entity_poly.type
_entity_poly.pdbx_seq_one_letter_code
_entity_poly.pdbx_strand_id
1 'polypeptide(L)'
;MHNASFWRRYFHSMFKPHLERTMQVLDQRLLPTFDGIESEATALQEKTYNDMMSMPFDPDVTDESMLAEAAFVAGYEHFTGMQAVRQSLINSFAPLLYHTWEQQLLAFHRKEVLHPREERDNQLLQVKVLQKRLNVDLHGILTHPTQ
;
A
#
# COMPACT_ATOMS: atom_id res chain seq x y z
N MET A 1 -24.65 -20.38 12.63
CA MET A 1 -23.45 -20.84 11.90
C MET A 1 -23.49 -22.36 11.85
N HIS A 2 -23.41 -22.92 10.66
CA HIS A 2 -23.45 -24.34 10.38
C HIS A 2 -22.08 -25.01 10.62
N ASN A 3 -20.96 -24.29 10.49
CA ASN A 3 -19.61 -24.86 10.65
C ASN A 3 -18.60 -23.91 11.32
N ALA A 4 -18.91 -23.49 12.55
CA ALA A 4 -18.13 -22.49 13.27
C ALA A 4 -16.65 -22.88 13.52
N SER A 5 -16.36 -24.17 13.74
CA SER A 5 -15.00 -24.66 13.99
C SER A 5 -14.13 -24.61 12.72
N PHE A 6 -14.70 -24.98 11.57
CA PHE A 6 -14.05 -24.84 10.27
C PHE A 6 -13.71 -23.38 9.99
N TRP A 7 -14.69 -22.48 10.10
CA TRP A 7 -14.46 -21.07 9.79
C TRP A 7 -13.48 -20.43 10.75
N ARG A 8 -13.58 -20.68 12.06
CA ARG A 8 -12.58 -20.20 13.02
C ARG A 8 -11.17 -20.61 12.58
N ARG A 9 -10.96 -21.88 12.23
CA ARG A 9 -9.67 -22.37 11.74
C ARG A 9 -9.28 -21.66 10.44
N TYR A 10 -10.19 -21.54 9.48
CA TYR A 10 -9.94 -20.91 8.18
C TYR A 10 -9.56 -19.43 8.30
N PHE A 11 -10.23 -18.68 9.19
CA PHE A 11 -9.87 -17.30 9.51
C PHE A 11 -8.44 -17.22 10.05
N HIS A 12 -8.07 -18.10 10.99
CA HIS A 12 -6.74 -18.12 11.60
C HIS A 12 -5.63 -18.63 10.69
N SER A 13 -5.88 -19.61 9.83
CA SER A 13 -4.85 -20.26 9.02
C SER A 13 -4.74 -19.70 7.60
N MET A 14 -5.79 -19.06 7.08
CA MET A 14 -5.83 -18.56 5.70
C MET A 14 -6.03 -17.05 5.63
N PHE A 15 -7.15 -16.53 6.16
CA PHE A 15 -7.51 -15.13 5.93
C PHE A 15 -6.57 -14.14 6.64
N LYS A 16 -6.39 -14.31 7.95
CA LYS A 16 -5.49 -13.46 8.73
C LYS A 16 -4.03 -13.53 8.23
N PRO A 17 -3.42 -14.73 8.04
CA PRO A 17 -2.05 -14.82 7.54
C PRO A 17 -1.86 -14.28 6.12
N HIS A 18 -2.92 -14.23 5.30
CA HIS A 18 -2.82 -13.59 3.99
C HIS A 18 -2.66 -12.08 4.10
N LEU A 19 -3.48 -11.42 4.94
CA LEU A 19 -3.36 -9.97 5.20
C LEU A 19 -2.01 -9.62 5.85
N GLU A 20 -1.59 -10.41 6.84
CA GLU A 20 -0.30 -10.21 7.53
C GLU A 20 0.88 -10.33 6.55
N ARG A 21 0.86 -11.33 5.66
CA ARG A 21 1.90 -11.48 4.63
C ARG A 21 1.90 -10.33 3.63
N THR A 22 0.74 -9.82 3.26
CA THR A 22 0.66 -8.62 2.41
C THR A 22 1.32 -7.42 3.09
N MET A 23 1.08 -7.21 4.39
CA MET A 23 1.76 -6.16 5.17
C MET A 23 3.27 -6.40 5.29
N GLN A 24 3.70 -7.65 5.53
CA GLN A 24 5.12 -7.99 5.60
C GLN A 24 5.84 -7.71 4.29
N VAL A 25 5.21 -7.93 3.13
CA VAL A 25 5.80 -7.60 1.84
C VAL A 25 6.03 -6.10 1.69
N LEU A 26 5.07 -5.27 2.12
CA LEU A 26 5.26 -3.82 2.13
C LEU A 26 6.49 -3.45 2.98
N ASP A 27 6.49 -3.88 4.23
CA ASP A 27 7.47 -3.47 5.24
C ASP A 27 8.87 -4.01 4.96
N GLN A 28 9.00 -5.29 4.60
CA GLN A 28 10.29 -5.97 4.53
C GLN A 28 10.89 -6.00 3.14
N ARG A 29 10.09 -5.73 2.09
CA ARG A 29 10.56 -5.87 0.71
C ARG A 29 10.42 -4.61 -0.11
N LEU A 30 9.35 -3.84 0.10
CA LEU A 30 9.07 -2.69 -0.75
C LEU A 30 9.54 -1.37 -0.14
N LEU A 31 9.21 -1.07 1.12
CA LEU A 31 9.68 0.16 1.77
C LEU A 31 11.21 0.28 1.85
N PRO A 32 11.97 -0.80 2.10
CA PRO A 32 13.42 -0.71 2.15
C PRO A 32 14.08 -0.29 0.84
N THR A 33 13.40 -0.42 -0.31
CA THR A 33 13.94 0.06 -1.59
C THR A 33 14.04 1.58 -1.65
N PHE A 34 13.50 2.29 -0.66
CA PHE A 34 13.50 3.74 -0.57
C PHE A 34 14.41 4.28 0.55
N ASP A 35 15.13 3.43 1.27
CA ASP A 35 16.02 3.87 2.36
C ASP A 35 17.22 4.68 1.83
N GLY A 36 17.57 4.50 0.55
CA GLY A 36 18.70 5.15 -0.11
C GLY A 36 18.37 6.40 -0.93
N ILE A 37 17.14 6.94 -0.89
CA ILE A 37 16.75 8.06 -1.78
C ILE A 37 17.69 9.26 -1.62
N GLU A 38 18.10 9.58 -0.40
CA GLU A 38 19.00 10.72 -0.14
C GLU A 38 20.37 10.53 -0.80
N SER A 39 20.97 9.34 -0.65
CA SER A 39 22.26 9.05 -1.27
C SER A 39 22.17 8.97 -2.80
N GLU A 40 21.06 8.46 -3.35
CA GLU A 40 20.77 8.51 -4.79
C GLU A 40 20.67 9.94 -5.31
N ALA A 41 19.97 10.81 -4.58
CA ALA A 41 19.82 12.23 -4.94
C ALA A 41 21.16 12.97 -4.90
N THR A 42 21.98 12.73 -3.87
CA THR A 42 23.34 13.30 -3.78
C THR A 42 24.22 12.80 -4.91
N ALA A 43 24.22 11.50 -5.20
CA ALA A 43 25.00 10.93 -6.30
C ALA A 43 24.55 11.49 -7.66
N LEU A 44 23.25 11.71 -7.85
CA LEU A 44 22.71 12.34 -9.06
C LEU A 44 23.16 13.80 -9.17
N GLN A 45 23.09 14.57 -8.09
CA GLN A 45 23.57 15.94 -8.04
C GLN A 45 25.06 16.03 -8.40
N GLU A 46 25.92 15.23 -7.75
CA GLU A 46 27.36 15.21 -8.01
C GLU A 46 27.67 14.84 -9.47
N LYS A 47 27.01 13.80 -9.97
CA LYS A 47 27.15 13.38 -11.37
C LYS A 47 26.74 14.49 -12.32
N THR A 48 25.59 15.11 -12.07
CA THR A 48 25.02 16.16 -12.93
C THR A 48 25.92 17.39 -12.97
N TYR A 49 26.48 17.79 -11.82
CA TYR A 49 27.46 18.87 -11.74
C TYR A 49 28.75 18.54 -12.52
N ASN A 50 29.31 17.35 -12.31
CA ASN A 50 30.54 16.92 -12.99
C ASN A 50 30.34 16.83 -14.51
N ASP A 51 29.20 16.30 -14.95
CA ASP A 51 28.85 16.20 -16.37
C ASP A 51 28.77 17.60 -17.00
N MET A 52 28.12 18.56 -16.34
CA MET A 52 28.04 19.96 -16.81
C MET A 52 29.40 20.66 -16.84
N MET A 53 30.21 20.53 -15.78
CA MET A 53 31.55 21.12 -15.70
C MET A 53 32.52 20.54 -16.74
N SER A 54 32.28 19.32 -17.21
CA SER A 54 33.10 18.68 -18.26
C SER A 54 32.79 19.20 -19.67
N MET A 55 31.68 19.91 -19.86
CA MET A 55 31.29 20.48 -21.14
C MET A 55 31.86 21.90 -21.30
N PRO A 56 32.25 22.31 -22.53
CA PRO A 56 32.58 23.71 -22.78
C PRO A 56 31.37 24.60 -22.49
N PHE A 57 31.55 25.63 -21.67
CA PHE A 57 30.54 26.66 -21.43
C PHE A 57 31.13 28.06 -21.64
N ASP A 58 30.27 29.02 -21.99
CA ASP A 58 30.64 30.42 -22.15
C ASP A 58 30.65 31.10 -20.77
N PRO A 59 31.82 31.49 -20.24
CA PRO A 59 31.92 32.07 -18.90
C PRO A 59 31.27 33.46 -18.78
N ASP A 60 30.95 34.13 -19.91
CA ASP A 60 30.22 35.40 -19.89
C ASP A 60 28.70 35.20 -19.77
N VAL A 61 28.21 33.97 -20.00
CA VAL A 61 26.78 33.62 -20.01
C VAL A 61 26.41 32.62 -18.91
N THR A 62 27.34 31.76 -18.50
CA THR A 62 27.12 30.70 -17.52
C THR A 62 28.28 30.68 -16.54
N ASP A 63 27.97 30.85 -15.26
CA ASP A 63 28.94 30.71 -14.19
C ASP A 63 28.77 29.38 -13.43
N GLU A 64 29.77 29.04 -12.62
CA GLU A 64 29.77 27.81 -11.82
C GLU A 64 28.60 27.73 -10.83
N SER A 65 28.05 28.87 -10.40
CA SER A 65 26.92 28.91 -9.47
C SER A 65 25.63 28.45 -10.15
N MET A 66 25.42 28.82 -11.42
CA MET A 66 24.29 28.36 -12.22
C MET A 66 24.34 26.84 -12.43
N LEU A 67 25.54 26.29 -12.69
CA LEU A 67 25.73 24.84 -12.84
C LEU A 67 25.49 24.09 -11.52
N ALA A 68 25.94 24.67 -10.39
CA ALA A 68 25.69 24.12 -9.06
C ALA A 68 24.20 24.13 -8.70
N GLU A 69 23.49 25.22 -9.01
CA GLU A 69 22.04 25.31 -8.81
C GLU A 69 21.29 24.27 -9.65
N ALA A 70 21.61 24.14 -10.94
CA ALA A 70 20.99 23.15 -11.81
C ALA A 70 21.21 21.71 -11.31
N ALA A 71 22.42 21.39 -10.84
CA ALA A 71 22.72 20.09 -10.25
C ALA A 71 21.96 19.85 -8.94
N PHE A 72 21.87 20.87 -8.08
CA PHE A 72 21.07 20.81 -6.86
C PHE A 72 19.59 20.57 -7.15
N VAL A 73 19.02 21.29 -8.11
CA VAL A 73 17.63 21.10 -8.55
C VAL A 73 17.39 19.67 -9.02
N ALA A 74 18.30 19.10 -9.83
CA ALA A 74 18.19 17.71 -10.30
C ALA A 74 18.17 16.70 -9.14
N GLY A 75 19.06 16.87 -8.15
CA GLY A 75 19.06 16.03 -6.93
C GLY A 75 17.77 16.20 -6.12
N TYR A 76 17.32 17.43 -5.92
CA TYR A 76 16.11 17.75 -5.18
C TYR A 76 14.83 17.17 -5.85
N GLU A 77 14.72 17.27 -7.17
CA GLU A 77 13.62 16.68 -7.93
C GLU A 77 13.60 15.15 -7.82
N HIS A 78 14.75 14.50 -7.89
CA HIS A 78 14.84 13.05 -7.65
C HIS A 78 14.38 12.67 -6.25
N PHE A 79 14.90 13.35 -5.23
CA PHE A 79 14.55 13.08 -3.84
C PHE A 79 13.04 13.23 -3.61
N THR A 80 12.48 14.38 -4.00
CA THR A 80 11.06 14.67 -3.78
C THR A 80 10.15 13.76 -4.59
N GLY A 81 10.52 13.45 -5.84
CA GLY A 81 9.79 12.50 -6.68
C GLY A 81 9.76 11.10 -6.07
N MET A 82 10.90 10.59 -5.60
CA MET A 82 10.98 9.26 -4.99
C MET A 82 10.25 9.18 -3.64
N GLN A 83 10.27 10.24 -2.84
CA GLN A 83 9.44 10.33 -1.63
C GLN A 83 7.94 10.29 -1.96
N ALA A 84 7.51 10.98 -3.01
CA ALA A 84 6.13 10.94 -3.46
C ALA A 84 5.71 9.54 -3.95
N VAL A 85 6.62 8.82 -4.62
CA VAL A 85 6.41 7.41 -5.00
C VAL A 85 6.29 6.51 -3.78
N ARG A 86 7.19 6.65 -2.79
CA ARG A 86 7.13 5.91 -1.52
C ARG A 86 5.79 6.13 -0.81
N GLN A 87 5.32 7.37 -0.73
CA GLN A 87 4.04 7.69 -0.11
C GLN A 87 2.86 7.12 -0.90
N SER A 88 2.88 7.25 -2.22
CA SER A 88 1.89 6.65 -3.12
C SER A 88 1.79 5.15 -2.94
N LEU A 89 2.92 4.47 -2.78
CA LEU A 89 2.97 3.04 -2.50
C LEU A 89 2.31 2.69 -1.16
N ILE A 90 2.65 3.39 -0.07
CA ILE A 90 2.01 3.20 1.24
C ILE A 90 0.49 3.40 1.11
N ASN A 91 0.07 4.47 0.45
CA ASN A 91 -1.35 4.78 0.26
C ASN A 91 -2.09 3.71 -0.54
N SER A 92 -1.44 3.06 -1.50
CA SER A 92 -2.03 1.98 -2.30
C SER A 92 -2.31 0.70 -1.51
N PHE A 93 -1.61 0.48 -0.39
CA PHE A 93 -1.80 -0.72 0.43
C PHE A 93 -3.08 -0.65 1.27
N ALA A 94 -3.55 0.54 1.63
CA ALA A 94 -4.82 0.70 2.35
C ALA A 94 -6.03 0.12 1.57
N PRO A 95 -6.32 0.53 0.31
CA PRO A 95 -7.39 -0.07 -0.46
C PRO A 95 -7.10 -1.53 -0.82
N LEU A 96 -5.85 -1.93 -1.05
CA LEU A 96 -5.48 -3.33 -1.29
C LEU A 96 -5.90 -4.24 -0.13
N LEU A 97 -5.53 -3.87 1.10
CA LEU A 97 -5.87 -4.62 2.32
C LEU A 97 -7.37 -4.62 2.55
N TYR A 98 -8.03 -3.48 2.36
CA TYR A 98 -9.48 -3.37 2.49
C TYR A 98 -10.22 -4.28 1.50
N HIS A 99 -9.87 -4.24 0.22
CA HIS A 99 -10.47 -5.11 -0.78
C HIS A 99 -10.17 -6.58 -0.53
N THR A 100 -8.95 -6.91 -0.08
CA THR A 100 -8.61 -8.29 0.28
C THR A 100 -9.50 -8.80 1.41
N TRP A 101 -9.67 -8.00 2.46
CA TRP A 101 -10.58 -8.31 3.56
C TRP A 101 -12.04 -8.44 3.09
N GLU A 102 -12.50 -7.53 2.23
CA GLU A 102 -13.85 -7.57 1.67
C GLU A 102 -14.12 -8.87 0.89
N GLN A 103 -13.16 -9.31 0.06
CA GLN A 103 -13.27 -10.58 -0.66
C GLN A 103 -13.33 -11.78 0.28
N GLN A 104 -12.54 -11.76 1.36
CA GLN A 104 -12.58 -12.79 2.39
C GLN A 104 -13.94 -12.83 3.11
N LEU A 105 -14.49 -11.65 3.44
CA LEU A 105 -15.81 -11.52 4.06
C LEU A 105 -16.92 -12.01 3.13
N LEU A 106 -16.86 -11.69 1.85
CA LEU A 106 -17.81 -12.16 0.84
C LEU A 106 -17.74 -13.69 0.68
N ALA A 107 -16.54 -14.26 0.66
CA ALA A 107 -16.37 -15.72 0.61
C ALA A 107 -17.01 -16.40 1.83
N PHE A 108 -16.80 -15.84 3.03
CA PHE A 108 -17.45 -16.30 4.25
C PHE A 108 -18.98 -16.18 4.19
N HIS A 109 -19.49 -15.00 3.83
CA HIS A 109 -20.92 -14.72 3.71
C HIS A 109 -21.60 -15.72 2.77
N ARG A 110 -21.04 -15.89 1.56
CA ARG A 110 -21.56 -16.80 0.55
C ARG A 110 -21.62 -18.24 1.06
N LYS A 111 -20.56 -18.71 1.72
CA LYS A 111 -20.40 -20.13 2.04
C LYS A 111 -20.97 -20.57 3.40
N GLU A 112 -21.15 -19.65 4.34
CA GLU A 112 -21.59 -20.00 5.70
C GLU A 112 -22.97 -19.46 6.06
N VAL A 113 -23.32 -18.29 5.53
CA VAL A 113 -24.47 -17.50 5.97
C VAL A 113 -25.62 -17.55 4.97
N LEU A 114 -25.31 -17.68 3.68
CA LEU A 114 -26.32 -17.93 2.65
C LEU A 114 -26.61 -19.44 2.52
N HIS A 115 -27.84 -19.76 2.14
CA HIS A 115 -28.17 -21.12 1.74
C HIS A 115 -27.47 -21.44 0.40
N PRO A 116 -27.06 -22.68 0.10
CA PRO A 116 -26.37 -23.02 -1.16
C PRO A 116 -27.10 -22.57 -2.44
N ARG A 117 -28.43 -22.48 -2.40
CA ARG A 117 -29.28 -21.98 -3.50
C ARG A 117 -29.24 -20.45 -3.67
N GLU A 118 -28.84 -19.73 -2.64
CA GLU A 118 -28.78 -18.27 -2.57
C GLU A 118 -27.38 -17.73 -2.92
N GLU A 119 -26.34 -18.58 -3.00
CA GLU A 119 -24.94 -18.16 -3.17
C GLU A 119 -24.66 -17.26 -4.38
N ARG A 120 -25.51 -17.37 -5.42
CA ARG A 120 -25.37 -16.66 -6.70
C ARG A 120 -26.28 -15.44 -6.80
N ASP A 121 -27.06 -15.14 -5.77
CA ASP A 121 -27.90 -13.95 -5.74
C ASP A 121 -27.10 -12.74 -5.20
N ASN A 122 -26.73 -11.84 -6.09
CA ASN A 122 -25.96 -10.65 -5.75
C ASN A 122 -26.70 -9.70 -4.78
N GLN A 123 -28.04 -9.73 -4.75
CA GLN A 123 -28.82 -8.92 -3.80
C GLN A 123 -28.59 -9.37 -2.36
N LEU A 124 -28.23 -10.65 -2.17
CA LEU A 124 -27.98 -11.24 -0.86
C LEU A 124 -26.53 -11.08 -0.39
N LEU A 125 -25.60 -10.68 -1.25
CA LEU A 125 -24.17 -10.51 -0.90
C LEU A 125 -23.85 -9.19 -0.18
N GLN A 126 -24.86 -8.46 0.30
CA GLN A 126 -24.69 -7.18 0.96
C GLN A 126 -24.30 -7.34 2.44
N VAL A 127 -23.44 -6.47 2.96
CA VAL A 127 -23.01 -6.49 4.37
C VAL A 127 -24.19 -6.41 5.35
N LYS A 128 -25.24 -5.64 5.01
CA LYS A 128 -26.46 -5.55 5.82
C LYS A 128 -27.19 -6.90 5.97
N VAL A 129 -27.14 -7.75 4.94
CA VAL A 129 -27.73 -9.10 4.97
C VAL A 129 -26.89 -10.01 5.86
N LEU A 130 -25.56 -9.90 5.77
CA LEU A 130 -24.63 -10.60 6.65
C LEU A 130 -24.88 -10.25 8.12
N GLN A 131 -24.91 -8.95 8.45
CA GLN A 131 -25.19 -8.44 9.81
C GLN A 131 -26.53 -8.97 10.34
N LYS A 132 -27.60 -8.83 9.54
CA LYS A 132 -28.94 -9.30 9.89
C LYS A 132 -28.99 -10.80 10.16
N ARG A 133 -28.33 -11.61 9.32
CA ARG A 133 -28.35 -13.08 9.43
C ARG A 133 -27.46 -13.61 10.55
N LEU A 134 -26.38 -12.91 10.87
CA LEU A 134 -25.51 -13.26 12.00
C LEU A 134 -26.00 -12.69 13.33
N ASN A 135 -26.95 -11.75 13.31
CA ASN A 135 -27.35 -10.96 14.47
C ASN A 135 -26.14 -10.24 15.12
N VAL A 136 -25.25 -9.70 14.28
CA VAL A 136 -24.03 -9.00 14.70
C VAL A 136 -24.04 -7.61 14.09
N ASP A 137 -23.83 -6.59 14.92
CA ASP A 137 -23.59 -5.23 14.46
C ASP A 137 -22.08 -5.02 14.23
N LEU A 138 -21.68 -4.90 12.96
CA LEU A 138 -20.27 -4.74 12.59
C LEU A 138 -19.76 -3.29 12.78
N HIS A 139 -20.64 -2.32 13.04
CA HIS A 139 -20.21 -0.94 13.30
C HIS A 139 -19.51 -0.76 14.66
N GLY A 140 -19.82 -1.59 15.67
CA GLY A 140 -19.19 -1.52 16.99
C GLY A 140 -17.79 -2.12 17.10
N ILE A 141 -17.33 -2.88 16.09
CA ILE A 141 -16.02 -3.56 16.11
C ILE A 141 -14.90 -2.63 15.60
N LEU A 142 -15.23 -1.60 14.83
CA LEU A 142 -14.25 -0.64 14.30
C LEU A 142 -13.95 0.53 15.26
N THR A 143 -14.72 0.68 16.35
CA THR A 143 -14.59 1.81 17.30
C THR A 143 -13.93 1.45 18.63
N HIS A 144 -13.60 0.18 18.87
CA HIS A 144 -12.91 -0.25 20.08
C HIS A 144 -11.71 -1.15 19.73
N PRO A 145 -10.47 -0.63 19.74
CA PRO A 145 -9.31 -1.49 19.80
C PRO A 145 -9.39 -2.24 21.13
N THR A 146 -9.35 -3.56 21.04
CA THR A 146 -9.44 -4.46 22.18
C THR A 146 -8.30 -4.14 23.15
N GLN A 147 -8.64 -3.88 24.41
CA GLN A 147 -7.70 -3.82 25.54
C GLN A 147 -6.99 -5.15 25.74
#